data_AF-A0A529AYP9-F1
#
_entry.id   AF-A0A529AYP9-F1
#
_cell.length_a   1.000
_cell.length_b   1.000
_cell.length_c   1.000
_cell.angle_alpha   90.00
_cell.angle_beta   90.00
_cell.angle_gamma   90.00
#
_symmetry.space_group_name_H-M   'P 1'
#
loop_
_entity.id
_entity.type
_entity.pdbx_description
1 polymer ?
#
loop_
_entity_poly.entity_id
_entity_poly.type
_entity_poly.pdbx_seq_one_letter_code
_entity_poly.pdbx_strand_id
1 'polypeptide(L)'
;MNECVAAASKLGGVGHVIITDGPDTIIDRRHVEVLVGGLADGILPVQAVAYIADALIMSDHFDFGDESVSEVLIFLSDESAPISREEMQVLRSRLSTGG
;
A
#
# COMPACT_ATOMS: atom_id res chain seq x y z
N MET A 1 27.84 4.22 10.06
CA MET A 1 27.14 5.43 10.53
C MET A 1 25.82 5.45 9.80
N ASN A 2 24.69 5.26 10.49
CA ASN A 2 23.36 5.16 9.87
C ASN A 2 22.83 6.55 9.49
N GLU A 3 22.44 6.71 8.22
CA GLU A 3 21.91 7.93 7.62
C GLU A 3 20.53 8.35 8.16
N CYS A 4 19.92 7.54 9.04
CA CYS A 4 18.60 7.80 9.65
C CYS A 4 18.54 9.04 10.58
N VAL A 5 19.66 9.66 10.97
CA VAL A 5 19.66 10.72 12.00
C VAL A 5 19.57 12.15 11.41
N ALA A 6 19.62 12.33 10.09
CA ALA A 6 19.70 13.66 9.47
C ALA A 6 18.38 14.23 8.93
N ALA A 7 17.23 13.57 9.13
CA ALA A 7 15.93 14.12 8.73
C ALA A 7 15.44 15.17 9.76
N ALA A 8 16.09 16.33 9.78
CA ALA A 8 15.67 17.48 10.57
C ALA A 8 14.34 18.02 10.03
N SER A 9 13.26 17.82 10.80
CA SER A 9 11.91 18.29 10.46
C SER A 9 11.87 19.83 10.47
N LYS A 10 11.90 20.46 9.29
CA LYS A 10 11.44 21.85 9.12
C LYS A 10 9.92 21.86 8.95
N LEU A 11 9.22 22.71 9.70
CA LEU A 11 7.80 22.97 9.46
C LEU A 11 7.61 23.50 8.03
N GLY A 12 6.79 22.81 7.24
CA GLY A 12 6.41 23.21 5.88
C GLY A 12 7.25 22.66 4.73
N GLY A 13 8.16 21.70 4.98
CA GLY A 13 8.87 20.98 3.92
C GLY A 13 8.18 19.67 3.54
N VAL A 14 8.20 19.30 2.25
CA VAL A 14 7.88 17.94 1.82
C VAL A 14 9.04 17.04 2.25
N GLY A 15 8.76 16.11 3.17
CA GLY A 15 9.71 15.07 3.55
C GLY A 15 9.55 13.87 2.62
N HIS A 16 10.63 13.46 1.96
CA HIS A 16 10.66 12.20 1.23
C HIS A 16 11.22 11.13 2.17
N VAL A 17 10.42 10.11 2.46
CA VAL A 17 10.90 8.90 3.13
C VAL A 17 11.44 7.98 2.04
N ILE A 18 12.74 7.74 2.04
CA ILE A 18 13.37 6.73 1.19
C ILE A 18 13.61 5.53 2.10
N ILE A 19 12.87 4.44 1.85
CA ILE A 19 13.09 3.15 2.52
C ILE A 19 13.93 2.31 1.56
N THR A 20 15.23 2.24 1.78
CA THR A 20 16.15 1.33 1.10
C THR A 20 16.78 0.40 2.13
N ASP A 21 17.01 -0.86 1.75
CA ASP A 21 17.55 -1.94 2.60
C ASP A 21 16.60 -2.46 3.70
N GLY A 22 15.32 -2.67 3.34
CA GLY A 22 14.38 -3.40 4.18
C GLY A 22 14.63 -4.91 4.14
N PRO A 23 14.28 -5.67 5.21
CA PRO A 23 14.30 -7.12 5.12
C PRO A 23 13.31 -7.60 4.05
N ASP A 24 13.69 -8.64 3.30
CA ASP A 24 12.77 -9.31 2.39
C ASP A 24 11.52 -9.73 3.16
N THR A 25 10.36 -9.25 2.70
CA THR A 25 9.10 -9.40 3.41
C THR A 25 8.02 -9.90 2.46
N ILE A 26 7.27 -10.90 2.90
CA ILE A 26 6.09 -11.37 2.17
C ILE A 26 4.89 -10.50 2.56
N ILE A 27 4.33 -9.80 1.58
CA ILE A 27 3.07 -9.08 1.72
C ILE A 27 1.94 -10.10 1.57
N ASP A 28 1.25 -10.41 2.67
CA ASP A 28 0.09 -11.30 2.68
C ASP A 28 -1.23 -10.51 2.68
N ARG A 29 -2.34 -11.24 2.63
CA ARG A 29 -3.68 -10.63 2.62
C ARG A 29 -3.98 -9.75 3.83
N ARG A 30 -3.44 -10.07 5.02
CA ARG A 30 -3.69 -9.28 6.23
C ARG A 30 -3.09 -7.89 6.10
N HIS A 31 -1.93 -7.78 5.46
CA HIS A 31 -1.32 -6.47 5.17
C HIS A 31 -2.20 -5.64 4.22
N VAL A 32 -2.75 -6.26 3.18
CA VAL A 32 -3.61 -5.58 2.20
C VAL A 32 -4.99 -5.24 2.80
N GLU A 33 -5.54 -6.09 3.67
CA GLU A 33 -6.79 -5.81 4.39
C GLU A 33 -6.70 -4.54 5.24
N VAL A 34 -5.55 -4.27 5.85
CA VAL A 34 -5.33 -3.02 6.60
C VAL A 34 -5.41 -1.82 5.67
N LEU A 35 -4.81 -1.91 4.48
CA LEU A 35 -4.80 -0.83 3.49
C LEU A 35 -6.22 -0.56 2.93
N VAL A 36 -6.94 -1.62 2.57
CA VAL A 36 -8.33 -1.57 2.08
C VAL A 36 -9.29 -1.11 3.19
N GLY A 37 -9.07 -1.54 4.43
CA GLY A 37 -9.83 -1.12 5.60
C GLY A 37 -9.67 0.38 5.86
N GLY A 38 -8.42 0.86 5.90
CA GLY A 38 -8.12 2.27 6.08
C GLY A 38 -8.74 3.17 5.01
N LEU A 39 -8.77 2.72 3.76
CA LEU A 39 -9.46 3.43 2.68
C LEU A 39 -10.98 3.47 2.89
N ALA A 40 -11.58 2.32 3.17
CA ALA A 40 -13.02 2.19 3.33
C ALA A 40 -13.57 2.95 4.55
N ASP A 41 -12.78 3.03 5.62
CA ASP A 41 -13.13 3.75 6.85
C ASP A 41 -12.84 5.26 6.73
N GLY A 42 -12.33 5.72 5.59
CA GLY A 42 -11.98 7.12 5.34
C GLY A 42 -10.78 7.62 6.16
N ILE A 43 -10.01 6.70 6.75
CA ILE A 43 -8.79 7.00 7.51
C ILE A 43 -7.65 7.37 6.56
N LEU A 44 -7.56 6.64 5.44
CA LEU A 44 -6.56 6.88 4.39
C LEU A 44 -7.24 7.51 3.17
N PRO A 45 -6.71 8.61 2.62
CA PRO A 45 -7.17 9.15 1.35
C PRO A 45 -6.74 8.23 0.19
N VAL A 46 -7.51 8.25 -0.91
CA VAL A 46 -7.25 7.44 -2.12
C VAL A 46 -5.81 7.59 -2.60
N GLN A 47 -5.29 8.82 -2.64
CA GLN A 47 -3.93 9.10 -3.12
C GLN A 47 -2.86 8.46 -2.23
N ALA A 48 -3.07 8.38 -0.92
CA ALA A 48 -2.13 7.72 -0.01
C ALA A 48 -2.15 6.20 -0.22
N VAL A 49 -3.32 5.63 -0.47
CA VAL A 49 -3.47 4.20 -0.73
C VAL A 49 -2.83 3.81 -2.05
N ALA A 50 -3.05 4.61 -3.11
CA ALA A 50 -2.42 4.41 -4.40
C ALA A 50 -0.89 4.51 -4.32
N TYR A 51 -0.37 5.52 -3.63
CA TYR A 51 1.06 5.66 -3.40
C TYR A 51 1.66 4.47 -2.63
N ILE A 52 1.00 4.01 -1.56
CA ILE A 52 1.47 2.84 -0.79
C ILE A 52 1.45 1.59 -1.67
N ALA A 53 0.39 1.38 -2.45
CA ALA A 53 0.30 0.25 -3.35
C ALA A 53 1.40 0.25 -4.42
N ASP A 54 1.67 1.40 -5.05
CA ASP A 54 2.75 1.57 -6.03
C ASP A 54 4.13 1.32 -5.39
N ALA A 55 4.37 1.85 -4.19
CA ALA A 55 5.60 1.61 -3.46
C ALA A 55 5.82 0.13 -3.10
N LEU A 56 4.75 -0.61 -2.79
CA LEU A 56 4.81 -2.05 -2.54
C LEU A 56 5.12 -2.83 -3.83
N ILE A 57 4.54 -2.43 -4.96
CA ILE A 57 4.75 -3.06 -6.27
C ILE A 57 6.17 -2.83 -6.81
N MET A 58 6.70 -1.63 -6.62
CA MET A 58 8.01 -1.24 -7.16
C MET A 58 9.20 -1.71 -6.32
N SER A 59 8.97 -2.26 -5.14
CA SER A 59 10.07 -2.66 -4.25
C SER A 59 10.55 -4.07 -4.56
N ASP A 60 11.86 -4.21 -4.80
CA ASP A 60 12.51 -5.53 -4.94
C ASP A 60 12.60 -6.30 -3.61
N HIS A 61 12.22 -5.69 -2.48
CA HIS A 61 12.24 -6.32 -1.15
C HIS A 61 10.90 -6.94 -0.73
N PHE A 62 9.88 -6.84 -1.58
CA PHE A 62 8.55 -7.37 -1.27
C PHE A 62 8.15 -8.46 -2.26
N ASP A 63 7.84 -9.64 -1.71
CA ASP A 63 7.17 -10.71 -2.44
C ASP A 63 5.67 -10.72 -2.07
N PHE A 64 4.82 -11.15 -3.00
CA PHE A 64 3.39 -11.29 -2.73
C PHE A 64 3.04 -12.72 -2.31
N GLY A 65 2.32 -12.84 -1.19
CA GLY A 65 1.93 -14.13 -0.64
C GLY A 65 1.01 -14.95 -1.55
N ASP A 66 0.25 -14.29 -2.43
CA ASP A 66 -0.54 -14.91 -3.49
C ASP A 66 -0.93 -13.89 -4.58
N GLU A 67 -1.52 -14.39 -5.67
CA GLU A 67 -1.98 -13.58 -6.82
C GLU A 67 -3.11 -12.60 -6.46
N SER A 68 -3.96 -12.92 -5.46
CA SER A 68 -5.01 -11.99 -5.05
C SER A 68 -4.45 -10.74 -4.37
N VAL A 69 -3.32 -10.87 -3.66
CA VAL A 69 -2.59 -9.73 -3.08
C VAL A 69 -2.09 -8.80 -4.17
N SER A 70 -1.40 -9.33 -5.18
CA SER A 70 -0.84 -8.50 -6.26
C SER A 70 -1.95 -7.85 -7.09
N GLU A 71 -3.04 -8.56 -7.39
CA GLU A 71 -4.19 -7.99 -8.09
C GLU A 71 -4.82 -6.81 -7.36
N VAL A 72 -5.02 -6.94 -6.03
CA VAL A 72 -5.61 -5.86 -5.23
C VAL A 72 -4.67 -4.66 -5.17
N LEU A 73 -3.37 -4.88 -5.01
CA LEU A 73 -2.39 -3.79 -5.02
C LEU A 73 -2.33 -3.10 -6.37
N ILE A 74 -2.34 -3.83 -7.48
CA ILE A 74 -2.38 -3.25 -8.84
C ILE A 74 -3.62 -2.39 -9.00
N PHE A 75 -4.79 -2.88 -8.59
CA PHE A 75 -6.02 -2.09 -8.63
C PHE A 75 -5.92 -0.82 -7.77
N LEU A 76 -5.40 -0.93 -6.55
CA LEU A 76 -5.26 0.22 -5.65
C LEU A 76 -4.26 1.26 -6.16
N SER A 77 -3.22 0.84 -6.89
CA SER A 77 -2.22 1.73 -7.47
C SER A 77 -2.76 2.60 -8.60
N ASP A 78 -3.88 2.20 -9.21
CA ASP A 78 -4.55 2.99 -10.25
C ASP A 78 -5.37 4.14 -9.64
N GLU A 79 -4.75 5.33 -9.54
CA GLU A 79 -5.42 6.54 -9.08
C GLU A 79 -6.20 7.29 -10.18
N SER A 80 -6.33 6.72 -11.39
CA SER A 80 -6.95 7.42 -12.53
C SER A 80 -8.45 7.66 -12.37
N ALA A 81 -9.13 6.90 -11.51
CA ALA A 81 -10.55 7.02 -11.24
C ALA A 81 -10.88 6.94 -9.74
N PRO A 82 -11.95 7.62 -9.27
CA PRO A 82 -12.46 7.43 -7.92
C PRO A 82 -12.93 6.00 -7.72
N ILE A 83 -12.45 5.34 -6.66
CA ILE A 83 -12.89 3.98 -6.32
C ILE A 83 -14.34 4.04 -5.82
N SER A 84 -15.24 3.34 -6.50
CA SER A 84 -16.64 3.19 -6.13
C SER A 84 -16.82 2.24 -4.94
N ARG A 85 -18.01 2.30 -4.32
CA ARG A 85 -18.35 1.43 -3.18
C ARG A 85 -18.44 -0.04 -3.60
N GLU A 86 -18.93 -0.29 -4.81
CA GLU A 86 -19.06 -1.61 -5.42
C GLU A 86 -17.68 -2.22 -5.67
N GLU A 87 -16.73 -1.44 -6.21
CA GLU A 87 -15.34 -1.87 -6.39
C GLU A 87 -14.67 -2.21 -5.06
N MET A 88 -14.93 -1.41 -4.01
CA MET A 88 -14.44 -1.71 -2.66
C MET A 88 -14.92 -3.06 -2.12
N GLN A 89 -16.18 -3.42 -2.41
CA GLN A 89 -16.73 -4.72 -2.01
C GLN A 89 -16.12 -5.88 -2.82
N VAL A 90 -15.83 -5.66 -4.11
CA VAL A 90 -15.12 -6.64 -4.95
C VAL A 90 -13.72 -6.89 -4.40
N LEU A 91 -12.97 -5.84 -4.04
CA LEU A 91 -11.63 -5.98 -3.45
C LEU A 91 -11.64 -6.81 -2.16
N ARG A 92 -12.58 -6.51 -1.24
CA ARG A 92 -12.75 -7.29 -0.01
C ARG A 92 -13.12 -8.75 -0.27
N SER A 93 -13.93 -9.00 -1.29
CA SER A 93 -14.34 -10.36 -1.66
C SER A 93 -13.17 -11.18 -2.22
N ARG A 94 -12.29 -10.56 -3.03
CA ARG A 94 -11.07 -11.23 -3.54
C ARG A 94 -10.14 -11.69 -2.42
N LEU A 95 -9.97 -10.85 -1.40
CA LEU A 95 -9.17 -11.21 -0.21
C LEU A 95 -9.81 -12.35 0.61
N SER A 96 -11.14 -12.47 0.58
CA SER A 96 -11.88 -13.48 1.35
C SER A 96 -11.94 -14.86 0.68
N THR A 97 -11.68 -14.99 -0.63
CA THR A 97 -12.03 -16.20 -1.40
C THR A 97 -10.84 -17.15 -1.66
N GLY A 98 -9.59 -16.75 -1.40
CA GLY A 98 -8.41 -17.59 -1.67
C GLY A 98 -7.98 -18.50 -0.51
N GLY A 99 -8.86 -19.31 0.06
CA GLY A 99 -8.50 -20.30 1.09
C GLY A 99 -7.83 -21.54 0.50
#